data_AF-M1FJV9-F1
#
_entry.id   AF-M1FJV9-F1
#
_cell.length_a   1.000
_cell.length_b   1.000
_cell.length_c   1.000
_cell.angle_alpha   90.00
_cell.angle_beta   90.00
_cell.angle_gamma   90.00
#
_symmetry.space_group_name_H-M   'P 1'
#
loop_
_entity.id
_entity.type
_entity.pdbx_description
1 polymer ?
#
loop_
_entity_poly.entity_id
_entity_poly.type
_entity_poly.pdbx_seq_one_letter_code
_entity_poly.pdbx_strand_id
1 'polypeptide(L)'
;MGFNTMPFDIPAIRLENPPAPAHVPIGWFRSVYNLPHAWAIQSFAHEMAVAAGKDHRDYVLDLLGPAREIHNLTVGGGWNYGEDPDLHPIDIGRMRRVIERTTAEAGWGAR
;
A
#
# COMPACT_ATOMS: atom_id res chain seq x y z
N MET A 1 -6.30 4.01 10.05
CA MET A 1 -5.45 4.89 9.22
C MET A 1 -5.00 4.10 8.00
N GLY A 2 -5.06 4.68 6.80
CA GLY A 2 -4.80 3.95 5.55
C GLY A 2 -3.39 3.34 5.39
N PHE A 3 -2.38 3.78 6.15
CA PHE A 3 -1.05 3.17 6.12
C PHE A 3 -0.92 1.92 7.00
N ASN A 4 -1.90 1.63 7.88
CA ASN A 4 -1.83 0.47 8.77
C ASN A 4 -1.96 -0.85 7.99
N THR A 5 -2.75 -0.84 6.92
CA THR A 5 -2.99 -2.00 6.05
C THR A 5 -1.94 -2.11 4.93
N MET A 6 -0.70 -1.71 5.20
CA MET A 6 0.37 -1.77 4.20
C MET A 6 0.74 -3.24 3.91
N PRO A 7 0.71 -3.67 2.63
CA PRO A 7 0.84 -5.09 2.26
C PRO A 7 2.29 -5.58 2.12
N PHE A 8 3.28 -4.73 2.40
CA PHE A 8 4.68 -5.07 2.19
C PHE A 8 5.16 -6.13 3.19
N ASP A 9 5.92 -7.09 2.69
CA ASP A 9 6.59 -8.15 3.43
C ASP A 9 7.92 -7.63 3.99
N ILE A 10 7.83 -6.70 4.95
CA ILE A 10 8.99 -6.14 5.64
C ILE A 10 8.93 -6.47 7.13
N PRO A 11 10.06 -6.91 7.73
CA PRO A 11 10.05 -7.52 9.06
C PRO A 11 9.82 -6.51 10.19
N ALA A 12 10.03 -5.23 9.93
CA ALA A 12 9.92 -4.18 10.94
C ALA A 12 9.31 -2.92 10.33
N ILE A 13 8.22 -2.46 10.93
CA ILE A 13 7.51 -1.24 10.54
C ILE A 13 7.26 -0.44 11.82
N ARG A 14 7.61 0.84 11.81
CA ARG A 14 7.27 1.78 12.87
C ARG A 14 6.43 2.90 12.27
N LEU A 15 5.27 3.11 12.87
CA LEU A 15 4.28 4.07 12.41
C LEU A 15 4.00 5.07 13.52
N GLU A 16 4.08 6.36 13.20
CA GLU A 16 3.84 7.45 14.15
C GLU A 16 2.85 8.44 13.55
N ASN A 17 1.92 8.91 14.38
CA ASN A 17 0.99 9.96 14.01
C ASN A 17 1.02 11.04 15.10
N PRO A 18 2.00 11.96 15.05
CA PRO A 18 2.09 13.03 16.01
C PRO A 18 0.91 14.01 15.84
N PRO A 19 0.47 14.69 16.91
CA PRO A 19 -0.55 15.71 16.81
C PRO A 19 -0.04 16.88 15.94
N ALA A 20 -0.81 17.22 14.92
CA ALA A 20 -0.55 18.36 14.06
C ALA A 20 -1.78 19.28 14.06
N PRO A 21 -1.69 20.53 14.56
CA PRO A 21 -2.80 21.46 14.55
C PRO A 21 -3.14 21.84 13.10
N ALA A 22 -4.40 21.69 12.72
CA ALA A 22 -4.88 22.22 11.45
C ALA A 22 -5.20 23.70 11.59
N HIS A 23 -4.61 24.53 10.73
CA HIS A 23 -4.88 25.97 10.66
C HIS A 23 -6.04 26.32 9.71
N VAL A 24 -6.72 25.30 9.19
CA VAL A 24 -7.86 25.39 8.27
C VAL A 24 -8.90 24.32 8.62
N PRO A 25 -10.19 24.48 8.24
CA PRO A 25 -11.20 23.44 8.42
C PRO A 25 -10.84 22.14 7.70
N ILE A 26 -11.05 21.00 8.37
CA ILE A 26 -10.85 19.66 7.81
C ILE A 26 -12.20 19.13 7.31
N GLY A 27 -12.25 18.67 6.06
CA GLY A 27 -13.41 18.01 5.46
C GLY A 27 -13.11 16.57 5.05
N TRP A 28 -14.16 15.83 4.69
CA TRP A 28 -14.03 14.48 4.16
C TRP A 28 -13.64 14.53 2.68
N PHE A 29 -12.58 13.80 2.33
CA PHE A 29 -12.19 13.55 0.94
C PHE A 29 -12.41 12.08 0.57
N ARG A 30 -12.54 11.78 -0.73
CA ARG A 30 -12.70 10.40 -1.20
C ARG A 30 -11.57 9.54 -0.66
N SER A 31 -11.91 8.36 -0.15
CA SER A 31 -10.97 7.39 0.42
C SER A 31 -10.25 7.96 1.65
N VAL A 32 -11.02 8.11 2.73
CA VAL A 32 -10.63 8.73 4.01
C VAL A 32 -9.22 8.32 4.42
N TYR A 33 -8.28 9.27 4.32
CA TYR A 33 -6.84 9.12 4.60
C TYR A 33 -6.08 8.05 3.80
N ASN A 34 -6.69 7.25 2.91
CA ASN A 34 -5.96 6.24 2.14
C ASN A 34 -5.11 6.85 1.02
N LEU A 35 -5.63 7.87 0.32
CA LEU A 35 -4.90 8.52 -0.78
C LEU A 35 -3.55 9.12 -0.36
N PRO A 36 -3.47 10.01 0.66
CA PRO A 36 -2.19 10.58 1.06
C PRO A 36 -1.21 9.53 1.58
N HIS A 37 -1.71 8.48 2.25
CA HIS A 37 -0.87 7.39 2.74
C HIS A 37 -0.32 6.53 1.59
N ALA A 38 -1.16 6.14 0.63
CA ALA A 38 -0.73 5.40 -0.55
C ALA A 38 0.31 6.20 -1.35
N TRP A 39 0.10 7.51 -1.51
CA TRP A 39 1.07 8.41 -2.13
C TRP A 39 2.41 8.38 -1.39
N ALA A 40 2.42 8.63 -0.07
CA ALA A 40 3.65 8.65 0.72
C ALA A 40 4.40 7.30 0.68
N ILE A 41 3.69 6.19 0.83
CA ILE A 41 4.28 4.84 0.79
C ILE A 41 4.91 4.55 -0.57
N GLN A 42 4.21 4.86 -1.68
CA GLN A 42 4.70 4.56 -3.03
C GLN A 42 5.82 5.51 -3.46
N SER A 43 5.77 6.79 -3.07
CA SER A 43 6.89 7.71 -3.25
C SER A 43 8.15 7.21 -2.56
N PHE A 44 8.04 6.79 -1.30
CA PHE A 44 9.17 6.23 -0.57
C PHE A 44 9.68 4.93 -1.20
N ALA A 45 8.79 4.01 -1.59
CA ALA A 45 9.16 2.78 -2.28
C ALA A 45 9.89 3.05 -3.61
N HIS A 46 9.49 4.11 -4.34
CA HIS A 46 10.18 4.53 -5.56
C HIS A 46 11.58 5.08 -5.28
N GLU A 47 11.74 5.95 -4.28
CA GLU A 47 13.07 6.44 -3.87
C GLU A 47 14.01 5.30 -3.50
N MET A 48 13.50 4.30 -2.77
CA MET A 48 14.26 3.11 -2.42
C MET A 48 14.61 2.25 -3.65
N ALA A 49 13.71 2.13 -4.63
CA ALA A 49 13.98 1.44 -5.89
C ALA A 49 15.14 2.11 -6.66
N VAL A 50 15.11 3.44 -6.77
CA VAL A 50 16.17 4.24 -7.40
C VAL A 50 17.50 4.03 -6.66
N ALA A 51 17.50 4.12 -5.33
CA ALA A 51 18.70 3.90 -4.52
C ALA A 51 19.27 2.48 -4.68
N ALA A 52 18.40 1.48 -4.90
CA ALA A 52 18.78 0.09 -5.14
C ALA A 52 19.15 -0.20 -6.61
N GLY A 53 19.03 0.77 -7.52
CA GLY A 53 19.26 0.56 -8.96
C GLY A 53 18.27 -0.43 -9.59
N LYS A 54 17.06 -0.56 -9.03
CA LYS A 54 16.02 -1.48 -9.50
C LYS A 54 14.89 -0.71 -10.17
N ASP A 55 14.26 -1.33 -11.17
CA ASP A 55 12.99 -0.82 -11.71
C ASP A 55 11.92 -0.82 -10.61
N HIS A 56 11.08 0.23 -10.58
CA HIS A 56 10.09 0.39 -9.53
C HIS A 56 9.04 -0.73 -9.52
N ARG A 57 8.63 -1.26 -10.68
CA ARG A 57 7.70 -2.41 -10.75
C ARG A 57 8.30 -3.59 -10.00
N ASP A 58 9.54 -3.94 -10.32
CA ASP A 58 10.22 -5.09 -9.73
C ASP A 58 10.48 -4.89 -8.24
N TYR A 59 10.85 -3.66 -7.84
CA TYR A 59 11.02 -3.33 -6.44
C TYR A 59 9.74 -3.46 -5.62
N VAL A 60 8.59 -2.98 -6.14
CA VAL A 60 7.30 -3.14 -5.46
C VAL A 60 6.87 -4.60 -5.41
N LEU A 61 7.12 -5.39 -6.46
CA LEU A 61 6.88 -6.82 -6.44
C LEU A 61 7.77 -7.52 -5.39
N ASP A 62 9.03 -7.15 -5.25
CA ASP A 62 9.90 -7.66 -4.18
C ASP A 62 9.37 -7.29 -2.80
N LEU A 63 8.98 -6.02 -2.59
CA LEU A 63 8.39 -5.53 -1.34
C LEU A 63 7.09 -6.24 -0.99
N LEU A 64 6.25 -6.57 -1.97
CA LEU A 64 5.02 -7.33 -1.73
C LEU A 64 5.33 -8.76 -1.27
N GLY A 65 6.46 -9.34 -1.68
CA GLY A 65 6.82 -10.71 -1.33
C GLY A 65 5.95 -11.77 -2.02
N PRO A 66 6.02 -13.04 -1.61
CA PRO A 66 5.29 -14.13 -2.23
C PRO A 66 3.76 -13.98 -2.07
N ALA A 67 3.02 -14.65 -2.95
CA ALA A 67 1.56 -14.71 -2.87
C ALA A 67 1.12 -15.29 -1.51
N ARG A 68 0.30 -14.52 -0.80
CA ARG A 68 -0.32 -14.87 0.47
C ARG A 68 -1.59 -14.07 0.65
N GLU A 69 -2.48 -14.56 1.49
CA GLU A 69 -3.62 -13.80 1.99
C GLU A 69 -3.28 -13.24 3.37
N ILE A 70 -3.53 -11.97 3.58
CA ILE A 70 -3.39 -11.31 4.87
C ILE A 70 -4.79 -10.95 5.34
N HIS A 71 -5.15 -11.46 6.53
CA HIS A 71 -6.41 -11.14 7.14
C HIS A 71 -6.44 -9.67 7.59
N ASN A 72 -7.50 -8.94 7.28
CA ASN A 72 -7.56 -7.49 7.53
C ASN A 72 -7.30 -7.11 9.00
N LEU A 73 -7.75 -7.97 9.92
CA LEU A 73 -7.58 -7.78 11.37
C LEU A 73 -6.15 -7.96 11.87
N THR A 74 -5.23 -8.54 11.08
CA THR A 74 -3.84 -8.74 11.53
C THR A 74 -2.95 -7.54 11.24
N VAL A 75 -3.36 -6.66 10.32
CA VAL A 75 -2.60 -5.46 9.91
C VAL A 75 -3.38 -4.16 10.14
N GLY A 76 -4.71 -4.21 10.14
CA GLY A 76 -5.60 -3.07 10.38
C GLY A 76 -6.24 -3.07 11.76
N GLY A 77 -6.82 -1.93 12.13
CA GLY A 77 -7.82 -1.93 13.20
C GLY A 77 -9.09 -2.63 12.70
N GLY A 78 -9.83 -3.32 13.58
CA GLY A 78 -11.06 -4.05 13.23
C GLY A 78 -12.24 -3.21 12.76
N TRP A 79 -12.00 -1.96 12.36
CA TRP A 79 -13.00 -1.04 11.85
C TRP A 79 -12.93 -0.99 10.32
N ASN A 80 -13.92 -1.61 9.65
CA ASN A 80 -14.08 -1.64 8.20
C ASN A 80 -15.48 -1.16 7.77
N TYR A 81 -15.94 -0.02 8.31
CA TYR A 81 -17.23 0.59 7.94
C TYR A 81 -18.48 -0.31 8.12
N GLY A 82 -18.40 -1.32 8.99
CA GLY A 82 -19.49 -2.28 9.23
C GLY A 82 -19.52 -3.47 8.26
N GLU A 83 -18.55 -3.54 7.35
CA GLU A 83 -18.37 -4.66 6.43
C GLU A 83 -17.78 -5.87 7.16
N ASP A 84 -18.11 -7.07 6.68
CA ASP A 84 -17.54 -8.32 7.16
C ASP A 84 -16.04 -8.40 6.79
N PRO A 85 -15.12 -8.49 7.78
CA PRO A 85 -13.69 -8.54 7.53
C PRO A 85 -13.25 -9.82 6.79
N ASP A 86 -14.02 -10.91 6.87
CA ASP A 86 -13.69 -12.20 6.28
C ASP A 86 -13.91 -12.20 4.76
N LEU A 87 -14.78 -11.32 4.25
CA LEU A 87 -15.11 -11.23 2.82
C LEU A 87 -14.02 -10.56 1.99
N HIS A 88 -13.12 -9.80 2.61
CA HIS A 88 -12.23 -8.88 1.90
C HIS A 88 -10.75 -9.06 2.26
N PRO A 89 -10.18 -10.27 2.26
CA PRO A 89 -8.76 -10.44 2.60
C PRO A 89 -7.85 -9.65 1.65
N ILE A 90 -6.69 -9.23 2.18
CA ILE A 90 -5.64 -8.63 1.36
C ILE A 90 -4.93 -9.78 0.63
N ASP A 91 -5.38 -10.05 -0.59
CA ASP A 91 -4.79 -11.03 -1.50
C ASP A 91 -3.57 -10.43 -2.23
N ILE A 92 -2.37 -10.73 -1.73
CA ILE A 92 -1.10 -10.31 -2.32
C ILE A 92 -0.91 -10.93 -3.71
N GLY A 93 -1.36 -12.16 -3.91
CA GLY A 93 -1.30 -12.82 -5.23
C GLY A 93 -2.09 -12.04 -6.28
N ARG A 94 -3.29 -11.56 -5.93
CA ARG A 94 -4.09 -10.68 -6.80
C ARG A 94 -3.41 -9.35 -7.05
N MET A 95 -2.84 -8.72 -6.02
CA MET A 95 -2.11 -7.46 -6.18
C MET A 95 -0.93 -7.58 -7.14
N ARG A 96 -0.11 -8.64 -6.98
CA ARG A 96 1.00 -8.94 -7.90
C ARG A 96 0.52 -9.11 -9.34
N ARG A 97 -0.51 -9.94 -9.55
CA ARG A 97 -1.10 -10.19 -10.88
C ARG A 97 -1.60 -8.91 -11.54
N VAL A 98 -2.18 -7.97 -10.78
CA VAL A 98 -2.61 -6.68 -11.30
C VAL A 98 -1.42 -5.86 -11.77
N ILE A 99 -0.35 -5.76 -10.98
CA ILE A 99 0.87 -5.02 -11.36
C ILE A 99 1.49 -5.63 -12.62
N GLU A 100 1.71 -6.95 -12.62
CA GLU A 100 2.30 -7.68 -13.75
C GLU A 100 1.48 -7.49 -15.02
N ARG A 101 0.14 -7.63 -14.94
CA ARG A 101 -0.73 -7.42 -16.09
C ARG A 101 -0.72 -5.98 -16.57
N THR A 102 -0.92 -5.01 -15.67
CA THR A 102 -0.98 -3.60 -16.05
C THR A 102 0.33 -3.13 -16.68
N THR A 103 1.48 -3.56 -16.15
CA THR A 103 2.78 -3.19 -16.71
C THR A 103 3.06 -3.85 -18.07
N ALA A 104 2.66 -5.11 -18.26
CA ALA A 104 2.75 -5.77 -19.56
C ALA A 104 1.92 -5.05 -20.64
N GLU A 105 0.64 -4.78 -20.35
CA GLU A 105 -0.28 -4.12 -21.29
C GLU A 105 0.12 -2.65 -21.57
N ALA A 106 0.75 -1.98 -20.61
CA ALA A 106 1.26 -0.62 -20.78
C ALA A 106 2.58 -0.55 -21.56
N GLY A 107 3.23 -1.69 -21.86
CA GLY A 107 4.57 -1.73 -22.44
C GLY A 107 5.63 -1.11 -21.50
N TRP A 108 5.48 -1.30 -20.19
CA TRP A 108 6.41 -0.79 -19.20
C TRP A 108 7.83 -1.33 -19.44
N GLY A 109 8.83 -0.44 -19.43
CA GLY A 109 10.23 -0.79 -19.68
C GLY A 109 10.59 -1.06 -21.14
N ALA A 110 9.63 -0.98 -22.07
CA ALA A 110 9.85 -1.17 -23.50
C ALA A 110 10.17 0.15 -24.25
N ARG A 111 10.48 1.23 -23.54
CA ARG A 111 10.84 2.56 -24.09
C ARG A 111 12.13 3.06 -23.51
#